data_AF-A0A957X1M2-F1
#
_entry.id   AF-A0A957X1M2-F1
#
_cell.length_a   1.000
_cell.length_b   1.000
_cell.length_c   1.000
_cell.angle_alpha   90.00
_cell.angle_beta   90.00
_cell.angle_gamma   90.00
#
_symmetry.space_group_name_H-M   'P 1'
#
loop_
_entity.id
_entity.type
_entity.pdbx_description
1 polymer ?
#
loop_
_entity_poly.entity_id
_entity_poly.type
_entity_poly.pdbx_seq_one_letter_code
_entity_poly.pdbx_strand_id
1 'polypeptide(L)'
;LTTTTYQVEVDQFAGGNDARFRVVATDGINIATDESAPVTIPNKAPTALIADPVDGARFVPGALVVLQGSAIDLEDGRLADEALQWTSDRQGNLGTGPSIPLSALEPGLHTITLQTQDSDGATATDAISIFIGYEMYLPIVTK
;
A
#
# COMPACT_ATOMS: atom_id res chain seq x y z
N LEU A 1 10.03 -18.66 36.17
CA LEU A 1 10.52 -17.47 35.41
C LEU A 1 11.50 -16.75 36.32
N THR A 2 12.73 -16.50 35.86
CA THR A 2 13.79 -15.84 36.66
C THR A 2 13.91 -14.34 36.38
N THR A 3 13.11 -13.82 35.43
CA THR A 3 13.08 -12.40 35.06
C THR A 3 11.73 -11.79 35.42
N THR A 4 11.74 -10.50 35.73
CA THR A 4 10.54 -9.69 36.05
C THR A 4 10.11 -8.81 34.88
N THR A 5 10.65 -9.05 33.68
CA THR A 5 10.44 -8.21 32.51
C THR A 5 10.24 -9.07 31.27
N TYR A 6 9.35 -8.63 30.40
CA TYR A 6 9.08 -9.19 29.08
C TYR A 6 9.08 -8.05 28.06
N GLN A 7 9.79 -8.23 26.96
CA GLN A 7 9.83 -7.25 25.87
C GLN A 7 8.79 -7.63 24.81
N VAL A 8 8.05 -6.65 24.33
CA VAL A 8 7.00 -6.83 23.33
C VAL A 8 7.32 -5.97 22.12
N GLU A 9 7.38 -6.57 20.94
CA GLU A 9 7.47 -5.86 19.67
C GLU A 9 6.07 -5.41 19.24
N VAL A 10 5.88 -4.10 19.10
CA VAL A 10 4.56 -3.50 18.83
C VAL A 10 4.35 -3.14 17.36
N ASP A 11 5.34 -3.37 16.51
CA ASP A 11 5.28 -3.05 15.08
C ASP A 11 4.21 -3.85 14.33
N GLN A 12 3.85 -5.02 14.86
CA GLN A 12 2.82 -5.91 14.31
C GLN A 12 1.45 -5.72 14.96
N PHE A 13 1.30 -4.74 15.86
CA PHE A 13 0.01 -4.44 16.47
C PHE A 13 -0.64 -3.27 15.76
N ALA A 14 -1.96 -3.25 15.69
CA ALA A 14 -2.68 -2.03 15.34
C ALA A 14 -2.31 -0.92 16.34
N GLY A 15 -2.08 0.27 15.81
CA GLY A 15 -1.92 1.52 16.52
C GLY A 15 -3.18 1.89 17.30
N GLY A 16 -2.99 2.78 18.27
CA GLY A 16 -4.08 3.20 19.14
C GLY A 16 -3.58 3.83 20.42
N ASN A 17 -4.49 4.48 21.14
CA ASN A 17 -4.18 5.23 22.36
C ASN A 17 -4.58 4.53 23.66
N ASP A 18 -5.24 3.38 23.60
CA ASP A 18 -5.71 2.61 24.77
C ASP A 18 -5.33 1.12 24.68
N ALA A 19 -4.16 0.82 24.12
CA ALA A 19 -3.62 -0.53 24.18
C ALA A 19 -3.21 -0.87 25.62
N ARG A 20 -3.51 -2.10 26.07
CA ARG A 20 -3.22 -2.55 27.43
C ARG A 20 -2.62 -3.94 27.43
N PHE A 21 -1.69 -4.17 28.35
CA PHE A 21 -1.08 -5.47 28.56
C PHE A 21 -1.63 -6.10 29.82
N ARG A 22 -2.19 -7.31 29.70
CA ARG A 22 -2.62 -8.12 30.84
C ARG A 22 -1.65 -9.27 31.06
N VAL A 23 -1.14 -9.38 32.28
CA VAL A 23 -0.37 -10.54 32.72
C VAL A 23 -1.31 -11.48 33.45
N VAL A 24 -1.19 -12.79 33.16
CA VAL A 24 -1.93 -13.86 33.84
C VAL A 24 -0.91 -14.84 34.41
N ALA A 25 -0.96 -15.09 35.71
CA ALA A 25 -0.12 -16.06 36.40
C ALA A 25 -1.01 -17.16 37.01
N THR A 26 -0.63 -18.42 36.84
CA THR A 26 -1.34 -19.56 37.43
C THR A 26 -0.36 -20.61 37.95
N ASP A 27 -0.73 -21.27 39.05
CA ASP A 27 -0.05 -22.45 39.59
C ASP A 27 -0.74 -23.77 39.21
N GLY A 28 -1.74 -23.71 38.31
CA GLY A 28 -2.59 -24.83 37.92
C GLY A 28 -3.91 -24.94 38.69
N ILE A 29 -4.07 -24.19 39.79
CA ILE A 29 -5.32 -24.14 40.59
C ILE A 29 -5.76 -22.67 40.80
N ASN A 30 -4.83 -21.82 41.23
CA ASN A 30 -5.04 -20.39 41.44
C ASN A 30 -4.67 -19.61 40.18
N ILE A 31 -5.34 -18.48 39.97
CA ILE A 31 -5.08 -17.53 38.89
C ILE A 31 -4.98 -16.13 39.50
N ALA A 32 -3.95 -15.39 39.14
CA ALA A 32 -3.81 -13.96 39.41
C ALA A 32 -3.63 -13.21 38.10
N THR A 33 -4.19 -12.00 38.02
CA THR A 33 -4.09 -11.14 36.83
C THR A 33 -3.71 -9.72 37.24
N ASP A 34 -2.96 -9.05 36.39
CA ASP A 34 -2.67 -7.62 36.50
C ASP A 34 -2.71 -6.97 35.12
N GLU A 35 -3.05 -5.69 35.04
CA GLU A 35 -3.20 -4.96 33.78
C GLU A 35 -2.46 -3.62 33.83
N SER A 36 -1.78 -3.27 32.73
CA SER A 36 -1.09 -2.01 32.61
C SER A 36 -2.06 -0.81 32.55
N ALA A 37 -1.52 0.39 32.81
CA ALA A 37 -2.12 1.62 32.31
C ALA A 37 -2.20 1.59 30.76
N PRO A 38 -3.03 2.45 30.14
CA PRO A 38 -3.02 2.65 28.69
C PRO A 38 -1.61 2.91 28.16
N VAL A 39 -1.29 2.29 27.03
CA VAL A 39 -0.07 2.51 26.27
C VAL A 39 -0.47 2.98 24.87
N THR A 40 0.20 4.01 24.39
CA THR A 40 0.06 4.46 23.01
C THR A 40 0.94 3.59 22.11
N ILE A 41 0.33 2.98 21.10
CA ILE A 41 1.03 2.33 20.00
C ILE A 41 0.95 3.28 18.80
N PRO A 42 2.08 3.67 18.18
CA PRO A 42 2.08 4.55 17.00
C PRO A 42 1.24 3.98 15.84
N ASN A 43 0.64 4.86 15.05
CA ASN A 43 -0.02 4.48 13.79
C ASN A 43 1.03 3.97 12.77
N LYS A 44 0.62 3.06 11.89
CA LYS A 44 1.46 2.54 10.81
C LYS A 44 1.03 3.19 9.51
N ALA A 45 1.97 3.31 8.58
CA ALA A 45 1.61 3.73 7.24
C ALA A 45 0.95 2.55 6.51
N PRO A 46 -0.01 2.82 5.60
CA PRO A 46 -0.59 1.78 4.78
C PRO A 46 0.45 1.15 3.85
N THR A 47 0.08 0.03 3.24
CA THR A 47 0.78 -0.58 2.11
C THR A 47 -0.04 -0.40 0.86
N ALA A 48 0.50 0.33 -0.13
CA ALA A 48 -0.07 0.46 -1.47
C ALA A 48 0.45 -0.63 -2.39
N LEU A 49 -0.39 -1.10 -3.32
CA LEU A 49 -0.02 -2.08 -4.34
C LEU A 49 -0.70 -1.75 -5.66
N ILE A 50 0.09 -1.63 -6.72
CA ILE A 50 -0.36 -1.66 -8.11
C ILE A 50 -0.34 -3.11 -8.59
N ALA A 51 -1.52 -3.67 -8.87
CA ALA A 51 -1.67 -5.03 -9.35
C ALA A 51 -1.55 -5.14 -10.88
N ASP A 52 -2.06 -4.14 -11.59
CA ASP A 52 -1.96 -4.04 -13.05
C ASP A 52 -1.91 -2.57 -13.49
N PRO A 53 -1.23 -2.26 -14.61
CA PRO A 53 -0.33 -3.13 -15.37
C PRO A 53 0.92 -3.53 -14.59
N VAL A 54 1.64 -4.53 -15.09
CA VAL A 54 2.99 -4.84 -14.60
C VAL A 54 3.99 -3.74 -14.98
N ASP A 55 5.02 -3.57 -14.17
CA ASP A 55 6.13 -2.66 -14.47
C ASP A 55 6.80 -3.00 -15.82
N GLY A 56 7.07 -1.98 -16.62
CA GLY A 56 7.61 -2.08 -17.98
C GLY A 56 6.57 -2.42 -19.06
N ALA A 57 5.27 -2.48 -18.74
CA ALA A 57 4.22 -2.76 -19.72
C ALA A 57 4.21 -1.76 -20.88
N ARG A 58 3.81 -2.23 -22.07
CA ARG A 58 3.80 -1.45 -23.30
C ARG A 58 2.44 -1.49 -23.95
N PHE A 59 1.97 -0.32 -24.39
CA PHE A 59 0.69 -0.17 -25.05
C PHE A 59 0.83 0.70 -26.29
N VAL A 60 0.03 0.43 -27.32
CA VAL A 60 -0.05 1.35 -28.47
C VAL A 60 -0.87 2.60 -28.09
N PRO A 61 -0.61 3.76 -28.69
CA PRO A 61 -1.42 4.96 -28.45
C PRO A 61 -2.91 4.70 -28.68
N GLY A 62 -3.76 5.14 -27.74
CA GLY A 62 -5.21 4.95 -27.79
C GLY A 62 -5.72 3.58 -27.31
N ALA A 63 -4.82 2.65 -26.93
CA ALA A 63 -5.22 1.41 -26.29
C ALA A 63 -5.87 1.68 -24.92
N LEU A 64 -6.81 0.82 -24.54
CA LEU A 64 -7.36 0.80 -23.19
C LEU A 64 -6.32 0.22 -22.22
N VAL A 65 -5.91 1.03 -21.25
CA VAL A 65 -5.09 0.64 -20.11
C VAL A 65 -5.97 0.67 -18.88
N VAL A 66 -6.05 -0.44 -18.15
CA VAL A 66 -6.79 -0.49 -16.89
C VAL A 66 -5.77 -0.51 -15.76
N LEU A 67 -5.75 0.54 -14.94
CA LEU A 67 -4.95 0.54 -13.71
C LEU A 67 -5.74 -0.16 -12.63
N GLN A 68 -5.14 -1.12 -11.94
CA GLN A 68 -5.73 -1.82 -10.82
C GLN A 68 -4.81 -1.76 -9.62
N GLY A 69 -5.37 -1.43 -8.47
CA GLY A 69 -4.60 -1.30 -7.24
C GLY A 69 -5.44 -1.44 -5.99
N SER A 70 -4.73 -1.57 -4.87
CA SER A 70 -5.32 -1.73 -3.55
C SER A 70 -4.41 -1.13 -2.50
N ALA A 71 -4.96 -0.78 -1.35
CA ALA A 71 -4.17 -0.52 -0.16
C ALA A 71 -4.76 -1.18 1.06
N ILE A 72 -3.86 -1.61 1.94
CA ILE A 72 -4.19 -2.19 3.24
C ILE A 72 -3.42 -1.46 4.32
N ASP A 73 -4.04 -1.29 5.45
CA ASP A 73 -3.48 -0.71 6.65
C ASP A 73 -3.77 -1.64 7.84
N LEU A 74 -2.91 -1.63 8.86
CA LEU A 74 -3.03 -2.57 9.97
C LEU A 74 -4.16 -2.16 10.93
N GLU A 75 -4.42 -0.88 11.05
CA GLU A 75 -5.44 -0.25 11.88
C GLU A 75 -6.79 -0.23 11.15
N ASP A 76 -6.78 0.18 9.88
CA ASP A 76 -8.00 0.40 9.09
C ASP A 76 -8.43 -0.80 8.23
N GLY A 77 -7.53 -1.77 8.01
CA GLY A 77 -7.76 -2.86 7.07
C GLY A 77 -7.68 -2.38 5.62
N ARG A 78 -8.59 -2.83 4.75
CA ARG A 78 -8.61 -2.37 3.34
C ARG A 78 -9.06 -0.91 3.30
N LEU A 79 -8.25 -0.04 2.71
CA LEU A 79 -8.60 1.37 2.53
C LEU A 79 -9.74 1.55 1.53
N ALA A 80 -10.55 2.60 1.76
CA ALA A 80 -11.66 2.97 0.90
C ALA A 80 -11.19 3.36 -0.51
N ASP A 81 -12.06 3.19 -1.50
CA ASP A 81 -11.72 3.40 -2.91
C ASP A 81 -11.28 4.85 -3.19
N GLU A 82 -11.85 5.83 -2.46
CA GLU A 82 -11.49 7.25 -2.57
C GLU A 82 -10.09 7.58 -2.03
N ALA A 83 -9.53 6.71 -1.20
CA ALA A 83 -8.18 6.85 -0.68
C ALA A 83 -7.11 6.51 -1.74
N LEU A 84 -7.47 5.87 -2.86
CA LEU A 84 -6.54 5.45 -3.90
C LEU A 84 -6.49 6.51 -5.00
N GLN A 85 -5.41 7.28 -5.04
CA GLN A 85 -5.21 8.36 -6.02
C GLN A 85 -4.14 8.00 -7.04
N TRP A 86 -4.46 8.09 -8.32
CA TRP A 86 -3.56 7.74 -9.42
C TRP A 86 -3.04 8.98 -10.12
N THR A 87 -1.74 9.01 -10.37
CA THR A 87 -1.08 10.09 -11.12
C THR A 87 -0.08 9.54 -12.13
N SER A 88 0.23 10.37 -13.12
CA SER A 88 1.25 10.17 -14.15
C SER A 88 2.17 11.37 -14.14
N ASP A 89 3.49 11.14 -14.15
CA ASP A 89 4.51 12.19 -14.28
C ASP A 89 4.35 13.03 -15.57
N ARG A 90 3.70 12.47 -16.59
CA ARG A 90 3.51 13.10 -17.89
C ARG A 90 2.17 13.85 -18.02
N GLN A 91 1.12 13.36 -17.36
CA GLN A 91 -0.26 13.84 -17.57
C GLN A 91 -0.96 14.32 -16.29
N GLY A 92 -0.31 14.20 -15.13
CA GLY A 92 -0.89 14.58 -13.85
C GLY A 92 -1.93 13.57 -13.37
N ASN A 93 -3.05 14.07 -12.85
CA ASN A 93 -4.09 13.25 -12.23
C ASN A 93 -4.79 12.33 -13.23
N LEU A 94 -4.85 11.03 -12.90
CA LEU A 94 -5.52 10.00 -13.72
C LEU A 94 -6.87 9.57 -13.15
N GLY A 95 -7.13 9.83 -11.87
CA GLY A 95 -8.39 9.51 -11.21
C GLY A 95 -8.19 8.84 -9.86
N THR A 96 -9.31 8.37 -9.30
CA THR A 96 -9.35 7.69 -8.00
C THR A 96 -10.08 6.36 -8.10
N GLY A 97 -9.76 5.44 -7.20
CA GLY A 97 -10.42 4.13 -7.10
C GLY A 97 -9.50 2.93 -7.34
N PRO A 98 -10.00 1.72 -7.09
CA PRO A 98 -9.23 0.49 -7.18
C PRO A 98 -9.04 -0.01 -8.61
N SER A 99 -9.83 0.48 -9.56
CA SER A 99 -9.76 0.09 -10.97
C SER A 99 -10.19 1.26 -11.86
N ILE A 100 -9.26 1.85 -12.61
CA ILE A 100 -9.55 2.98 -13.51
C ILE A 100 -9.20 2.65 -14.98
N PRO A 101 -10.19 2.68 -15.90
CA PRO A 101 -9.94 2.53 -17.32
C PRO A 101 -9.49 3.85 -17.96
N LEU A 102 -8.37 3.81 -18.68
CA LEU A 102 -7.75 4.95 -19.37
C LEU A 102 -7.54 4.62 -20.84
N SER A 103 -8.03 5.45 -21.76
CA SER A 103 -7.87 5.25 -23.21
C SER A 103 -7.16 6.39 -23.92
N ALA A 104 -6.69 7.38 -23.17
CA ALA A 104 -6.12 8.63 -23.69
C ALA A 104 -4.79 8.98 -23.01
N LEU A 105 -3.97 7.97 -22.72
CA LEU A 105 -2.60 8.20 -22.27
C LEU A 105 -1.76 8.79 -23.41
N GLU A 106 -0.95 9.78 -23.08
CA GLU A 106 -0.05 10.45 -24.02
C GLU A 106 1.04 9.50 -24.52
N PRO A 107 1.53 9.63 -25.76
CA PRO A 107 2.69 8.85 -26.19
C PRO A 107 3.95 9.18 -25.38
N GLY A 108 4.70 8.14 -25.01
CA GLY A 108 5.96 8.24 -24.29
C GLY A 108 6.04 7.32 -23.07
N LEU A 109 7.10 7.50 -22.29
CA LEU A 109 7.27 6.85 -21.00
C LEU A 109 6.43 7.58 -19.94
N HIS A 110 5.73 6.80 -19.12
CA HIS A 110 4.97 7.25 -17.96
C HIS A 110 5.48 6.55 -16.71
N THR A 111 5.63 7.31 -15.64
CA THR A 111 5.68 6.79 -14.26
C THR A 111 4.29 6.94 -13.67
N ILE A 112 3.58 5.82 -13.54
CA ILE A 112 2.26 5.76 -12.92
C ILE A 112 2.45 5.56 -11.43
N THR A 113 1.89 6.45 -10.61
CA THR A 113 1.99 6.40 -9.16
C THR A 113 0.61 6.24 -8.55
N LEU A 114 0.44 5.23 -7.70
CA LEU A 114 -0.68 5.08 -6.77
C LEU A 114 -0.26 5.67 -5.43
N GLN A 115 -0.94 6.72 -4.98
CA GLN A 115 -0.81 7.27 -3.64
C GLN A 115 -2.04 6.87 -2.83
N THR A 116 -1.82 6.39 -1.60
CA THR A 116 -2.89 6.04 -0.67
C THR A 116 -2.76 6.79 0.65
N GLN A 117 -3.89 7.03 1.32
CA GLN A 117 -3.96 7.69 2.63
C GLN A 117 -4.91 6.94 3.56
N ASP A 118 -4.46 6.61 4.77
CA ASP A 118 -5.29 5.99 5.81
C ASP A 118 -6.21 7.01 6.52
N SER A 119 -6.99 6.56 7.50
CA SER A 119 -7.93 7.43 8.22
C SER A 119 -7.24 8.42 9.18
N ASP A 120 -6.01 8.12 9.60
CA ASP A 120 -5.15 8.96 10.45
C ASP A 120 -4.26 9.93 9.66
N GLY A 121 -4.32 9.87 8.32
CA GLY A 121 -3.61 10.74 7.40
C GLY A 121 -2.21 10.27 6.98
N ALA A 122 -1.74 9.09 7.43
CA ALA A 122 -0.50 8.52 6.94
C ALA A 122 -0.66 8.07 5.49
N THR A 123 0.45 8.16 4.73
CA THR A 123 0.42 7.92 3.29
C THR A 123 1.43 6.87 2.87
N ALA A 124 1.12 6.19 1.76
CA ALA A 124 2.01 5.26 1.10
C ALA A 124 1.89 5.40 -0.41
N THR A 125 2.91 4.94 -1.12
CA THR A 125 2.95 5.02 -2.58
C THR A 125 3.51 3.76 -3.18
N ASP A 126 2.98 3.37 -4.33
CA ASP A 126 3.59 2.39 -5.23
C ASP A 126 3.65 2.99 -6.65
N ALA A 127 4.63 2.58 -7.45
CA ALA A 127 4.86 3.16 -8.76
C ALA A 127 5.37 2.13 -9.79
N ILE A 128 4.87 2.26 -11.02
CA ILE A 128 5.28 1.46 -12.18
C ILE A 128 5.63 2.36 -13.36
N SER A 129 6.49 1.88 -14.24
CA SER A 129 6.79 2.49 -15.52
C SER A 129 6.02 1.79 -16.64
N ILE A 130 5.30 2.55 -17.47
CA ILE A 130 4.66 2.02 -18.69
C ILE A 130 5.04 2.86 -19.91
N PHE A 131 5.08 2.25 -21.08
CA PHE A 131 5.39 2.93 -22.34
C PHE A 131 4.20 2.93 -23.29
N ILE A 132 3.82 4.11 -23.77
CA ILE A 132 2.78 4.31 -24.76
C ILE A 132 3.43 4.65 -26.10
N GLY A 133 3.43 3.71 -27.05
CA GLY A 133 4.07 3.90 -28.34
C GLY A 133 4.08 2.65 -29.20
N TYR A 134 4.61 2.78 -30.41
CA TYR A 134 4.81 1.65 -31.30
C TYR A 134 6.19 1.05 -31.08
N GLU A 135 6.28 -0.28 -31.07
CA GLU A 135 7.57 -0.95 -31.16
C GLU A 135 8.12 -0.81 -32.58
N MET A 136 9.22 -0.09 -32.73
CA MET A 136 9.96 -0.10 -33.99
C MET A 136 11.02 -1.18 -33.92
N TYR A 137 10.77 -2.30 -34.60
CA TYR A 137 11.82 -3.28 -34.89
C TYR A 137 12.68 -2.73 -36.03
N LEU A 138 13.91 -2.30 -35.70
CA LEU A 138 14.90 -2.02 -36.74
C LEU A 138 15.19 -3.35 -37.46
N PRO A 139 15.10 -3.42 -38.80
CA PRO A 139 15.55 -4.60 -39.52
C PRO A 139 17.05 -4.78 -39.27
N ILE A 140 17.47 -5.96 -38.79
CA ILE A 140 18.88 -6.35 -38.81
C ILE A 140 19.28 -6.48 -40.29
N VAL A 141 20.14 -5.59 -40.75
CA VAL A 141 20.83 -5.76 -42.03
C VAL A 141 22.06 -6.61 -41.77
N THR A 142 21.95 -7.92 -41.98
CA THR A 142 23.11 -8.80 -42.06
C THR A 142 23.81 -8.57 -43.40
N LYS A 143 25.08 -8.17 -43.38
CA LYS A 143 25.95 -8.08 -44.56
C LYS A 143 26.62 -9.42 -44.84
#